data_AF-A0A1F7BWV3-F1
#
_entry.id   AF-A0A1F7BWV3-F1
#
_cell.length_a   1.000
_cell.length_b   1.000
_cell.length_c   1.000
_cell.angle_alpha   90.00
_cell.angle_beta   90.00
_cell.angle_gamma   90.00
#
_symmetry.space_group_name_H-M   'P 1'
#
loop_
_entity.id
_entity.type
_entity.pdbx_description
1 polymer ?
#
loop_
_entity_poly.entity_id
_entity_poly.type
_entity_poly.pdbx_seq_one_letter_code
_entity_poly.pdbx_strand_id
1 'polypeptide(L)'
;MDQIQPQLNETDEQRDIRLNKDSAAFSYVWIMSVVVLASKRDSRFAQYHSKQGMILFVLSIIAALIPWIGKYLLIIVIAGMLLGFINAAQGRYADVPFVGDLAKGKLSMGQLFSMTGAGLGKIWDSFSKAFKRGKKDTVSDDKTKPSESSSTPPPSLPA
;
A
#
# COMPACT_ATOMS: atom_id res chain seq x y z
N MET A 1 -52.90 17.48 13.44
CA MET A 1 -51.91 16.74 14.26
C MET A 1 -50.94 16.12 13.27
N ASP A 2 -50.05 16.93 12.71
CA ASP A 2 -49.02 16.46 11.80
C ASP A 2 -48.00 15.67 12.62
N GLN A 3 -48.05 14.35 12.51
CA GLN A 3 -47.06 13.49 13.12
C GLN A 3 -45.74 13.66 12.36
N ILE A 4 -44.94 14.62 12.82
CA ILE A 4 -43.51 14.72 12.53
C ILE A 4 -42.87 13.43 13.05
N GLN A 5 -42.71 12.41 12.20
CA GLN A 5 -41.84 11.27 12.50
C GLN A 5 -40.39 11.78 12.49
N PRO A 6 -39.66 11.75 13.62
CA PRO A 6 -38.29 12.22 13.64
C PRO A 6 -37.37 11.16 13.00
N GLN A 7 -36.97 11.38 11.75
CA GLN A 7 -35.73 10.88 11.14
C GLN A 7 -35.42 9.38 11.34
N LEU A 8 -36.24 8.48 10.77
CA LEU A 8 -35.86 7.08 10.50
C LEU A 8 -34.95 6.94 9.25
N ASN A 9 -34.11 7.94 8.97
CA ASN A 9 -33.20 7.90 7.83
C ASN A 9 -31.77 7.80 8.36
N GLU A 10 -31.19 6.60 8.28
CA GLU A 10 -29.80 6.37 8.62
C GLU A 10 -28.91 7.33 7.81
N THR A 11 -27.90 7.92 8.45
CA THR A 11 -26.97 8.78 7.73
C THR A 11 -26.13 7.97 6.75
N ASP A 12 -25.65 8.61 5.67
CA ASP A 12 -24.77 7.94 4.69
C ASP A 12 -23.53 7.32 5.35
N GLU A 13 -23.01 7.95 6.40
CA GLU A 13 -21.89 7.44 7.20
C GLU A 13 -22.27 6.18 8.00
N GLN A 14 -23.42 6.20 8.68
CA GLN A 14 -23.92 5.02 9.41
C GLN A 14 -24.15 3.83 8.47
N ARG A 15 -24.64 4.11 7.27
CA ARG A 15 -24.80 3.11 6.21
C ARG A 15 -23.46 2.57 5.73
N ASP A 16 -22.47 3.44 5.49
CA ASP A 16 -21.11 3.02 5.10
C ASP A 16 -20.48 2.11 6.16
N ILE A 17 -20.52 2.51 7.43
CA ILE A 17 -20.00 1.73 8.54
C ILE A 17 -20.69 0.36 8.59
N ARG A 18 -22.03 0.30 8.55
CA ARG A 18 -22.78 -0.96 8.64
C ARG A 18 -22.40 -1.92 7.51
N LEU A 19 -22.30 -1.42 6.28
CA LEU A 19 -22.04 -2.23 5.09
C LEU A 19 -20.58 -2.68 4.97
N ASN A 20 -19.63 -1.94 5.55
CA ASN A 20 -18.21 -2.16 5.32
C ASN A 20 -17.39 -2.51 6.56
N LYS A 21 -17.98 -2.55 7.76
CA LYS A 21 -17.26 -2.85 9.01
C LYS A 21 -16.49 -4.17 9.01
N ASP A 22 -17.05 -5.22 8.42
CA ASP A 22 -16.40 -6.53 8.41
C ASP A 22 -15.17 -6.51 7.49
N SER A 23 -15.29 -5.86 6.33
CA SER A 23 -14.17 -5.62 5.43
C SER A 23 -13.09 -4.74 6.09
N ALA A 24 -13.51 -3.69 6.81
CA ALA A 24 -12.62 -2.83 7.56
C ALA A 24 -11.86 -3.60 8.66
N ALA A 25 -12.53 -4.52 9.38
CA ALA A 25 -11.89 -5.36 10.38
C ALA A 25 -10.88 -6.33 9.74
N PHE A 26 -11.26 -7.01 8.65
CA PHE A 26 -10.34 -7.89 7.92
C PHE A 26 -9.11 -7.18 7.36
N SER A 27 -9.18 -5.86 7.15
CA SER A 27 -8.03 -5.08 6.70
C SER A 27 -6.85 -5.05 7.70
N TYR A 28 -7.06 -5.49 8.94
CA TYR A 28 -5.98 -5.68 9.93
C TYR A 28 -5.36 -7.09 9.89
N VAL A 29 -5.69 -7.91 8.90
CA VAL A 29 -5.10 -9.24 8.69
C VAL A 29 -4.05 -9.18 7.57
N TRP A 30 -2.85 -8.69 7.88
CA TRP A 30 -1.69 -8.66 6.98
C TRP A 30 -2.05 -8.19 5.56
N ILE A 31 -1.94 -9.07 4.55
CA ILE A 31 -2.12 -8.75 3.14
C ILE A 31 -3.55 -8.33 2.80
N MET A 32 -4.54 -8.69 3.63
CA MET A 32 -5.91 -8.21 3.45
C MET A 32 -6.02 -6.70 3.57
N SER A 33 -5.07 -6.03 4.22
CA SER A 33 -5.01 -4.57 4.22
C SER A 33 -4.94 -4.01 2.80
N VAL A 34 -4.12 -4.61 1.93
CA VAL A 34 -3.96 -4.22 0.52
C VAL A 34 -5.23 -4.52 -0.26
N VAL A 35 -5.78 -5.71 -0.07
CA VAL A 35 -6.97 -6.17 -0.79
C VAL A 35 -8.17 -5.28 -0.49
N VAL A 36 -8.41 -4.97 0.80
CA VAL A 36 -9.51 -4.09 1.21
C VAL A 36 -9.28 -2.67 0.71
N LEU A 37 -8.06 -2.14 0.82
CA LEU A 37 -7.70 -0.80 0.30
C LEU A 37 -7.97 -0.69 -1.21
N ALA A 38 -7.66 -1.73 -1.97
CA ALA A 38 -7.86 -1.76 -3.42
C ALA A 38 -9.33 -1.95 -3.81
N SER A 39 -10.09 -2.75 -3.05
CA SER A 39 -11.45 -3.18 -3.40
C SER A 39 -12.55 -2.25 -2.88
N LYS A 40 -12.37 -1.64 -1.71
CA LYS A 40 -13.38 -0.82 -1.03
C LYS A 40 -13.11 0.67 -1.19
N ARG A 41 -12.99 1.14 -2.43
CA ARG A 41 -12.56 2.53 -2.72
C ARG A 41 -13.61 3.59 -2.41
N ASP A 42 -14.87 3.19 -2.44
CA ASP A 42 -16.08 3.96 -2.20
C ASP A 42 -16.39 4.16 -0.71
N SER A 43 -15.89 3.28 0.16
CA SER A 43 -16.10 3.34 1.60
C SER A 43 -15.04 4.18 2.30
N ARG A 44 -15.44 5.26 2.96
CA ARG A 44 -14.52 6.06 3.77
C ARG A 44 -14.07 5.28 5.00
N PHE A 45 -14.97 4.48 5.59
CA PHE A 45 -14.68 3.66 6.76
C PHE A 45 -13.67 2.55 6.45
N ALA A 46 -13.88 1.79 5.38
CA ALA A 46 -12.96 0.71 5.00
C ALA A 46 -11.60 1.28 4.57
N GLN A 47 -11.56 2.40 3.84
CA GLN A 47 -10.32 3.07 3.45
C GLN A 47 -9.51 3.53 4.67
N TYR A 48 -10.19 4.04 5.69
CA TYR A 48 -9.53 4.50 6.91
C TYR A 48 -8.83 3.38 7.66
N HIS A 49 -9.52 2.25 7.89
CA HIS A 49 -8.94 1.10 8.59
C HIS A 49 -7.90 0.36 7.76
N SER A 50 -8.11 0.23 6.44
CA SER A 50 -7.17 -0.45 5.55
C SER A 50 -5.86 0.31 5.35
N LYS A 51 -5.87 1.65 5.36
CA LYS A 51 -4.62 2.44 5.38
C LYS A 51 -3.80 2.19 6.65
N GLN A 52 -4.45 2.11 7.82
CA GLN A 52 -3.78 1.80 9.08
C GLN A 52 -3.25 0.35 9.09
N GLY A 53 -4.08 -0.60 8.67
CA GLY A 53 -3.68 -2.00 8.51
C GLY A 53 -2.50 -2.17 7.55
N MET A 54 -2.46 -1.38 6.46
CA MET A 54 -1.34 -1.36 5.50
C MET A 54 -0.04 -0.92 6.16
N ILE A 55 -0.09 0.15 6.95
CA ILE A 55 1.10 0.64 7.67
C ILE A 55 1.60 -0.43 8.65
N LEU A 56 0.71 -1.03 9.43
CA LEU A 56 1.05 -2.12 10.35
C LEU A 56 1.61 -3.35 9.61
N PHE A 57 1.07 -3.68 8.43
CA PHE A 57 1.58 -4.76 7.59
C PHE A 57 3.01 -4.45 7.11
N VAL A 58 3.26 -3.26 6.59
CA VAL A 58 4.62 -2.84 6.18
C VAL A 58 5.58 -2.85 7.37
N LEU A 59 5.16 -2.34 8.53
CA LEU A 59 5.95 -2.40 9.76
C LEU A 59 6.27 -3.83 10.19
N SER A 60 5.34 -4.78 9.99
CA SER A 60 5.58 -6.20 10.28
C SER A 60 6.70 -6.79 9.41
N ILE A 61 6.76 -6.41 8.13
CA ILE A 61 7.83 -6.85 7.22
C ILE A 61 9.16 -6.25 7.63
N ILE A 62 9.20 -4.95 7.94
CA ILE A 62 10.42 -4.28 8.40
C ILE A 62 10.90 -4.91 9.71
N ALA A 63 9.99 -5.17 10.66
CA ALA A 63 10.31 -5.82 11.92
C ALA A 63 10.93 -7.22 11.73
N ALA A 64 10.40 -8.00 10.78
CA ALA A 64 10.92 -9.34 10.49
C ALA A 64 12.36 -9.33 9.95
N LEU A 65 12.81 -8.23 9.33
CA LEU A 65 14.16 -8.09 8.78
C LEU A 65 15.21 -7.70 9.84
N ILE A 66 14.80 -7.20 11.01
CA ILE A 66 15.74 -6.73 12.04
C ILE A 66 15.83 -7.76 13.18
N PRO A 67 16.99 -8.42 13.38
CA PRO A 67 17.15 -9.43 14.42
C PRO A 67 17.06 -8.81 15.82
N TRP A 68 16.57 -9.59 16.79
CA TRP A 68 16.36 -9.21 18.20
C TRP A 68 15.34 -8.09 18.42
N ILE A 69 15.63 -6.86 18.01
CA ILE A 69 14.75 -5.70 18.22
C ILE A 69 13.42 -5.84 17.46
N GLY A 70 13.44 -6.49 16.29
CA GLY A 70 12.26 -6.76 15.49
C GLY A 70 11.19 -7.59 16.21
N LYS A 71 11.59 -8.44 17.15
CA LYS A 71 10.65 -9.25 17.94
C LYS A 71 9.76 -8.38 18.84
N TYR A 72 10.35 -7.37 19.49
CA TYR A 72 9.59 -6.43 20.30
C TYR A 72 8.70 -5.52 19.45
N LEU A 73 9.20 -5.08 18.30
CA LEU A 73 8.40 -4.30 17.35
C LEU A 73 7.20 -5.11 16.82
N LEU A 74 7.38 -6.41 16.55
CA LEU A 74 6.31 -7.29 16.11
C LEU A 74 5.19 -7.41 17.16
N ILE A 75 5.54 -7.45 18.45
CA ILE A 75 4.53 -7.46 19.55
C ILE A 75 3.68 -6.18 19.50
N ILE A 76 4.31 -5.02 19.30
CA ILE A 76 3.60 -3.74 19.17
C ILE A 76 2.69 -3.74 17.94
N VAL A 77 3.18 -4.27 16.81
CA VAL A 77 2.39 -4.38 15.58
C VAL A 77 1.17 -5.28 15.79
N ILE A 78 1.32 -6.45 16.42
CA ILE A 78 0.21 -7.36 16.70
C ILE A 78 -0.82 -6.69 17.61
N ALA A 79 -0.38 -6.00 18.67
CA ALA A 79 -1.28 -5.24 19.53
C ALA A 79 -2.05 -4.17 18.74
N GLY A 80 -1.35 -3.46 17.84
CA GLY A 80 -1.97 -2.48 16.95
C GLY A 80 -3.01 -3.09 16.00
N MET A 81 -2.72 -4.26 15.41
CA MET A 81 -3.66 -4.99 14.56
C MET A 81 -4.92 -5.38 15.34
N LEU A 82 -4.79 -5.88 16.57
CA LEU A 82 -5.93 -6.25 17.41
C LEU A 82 -6.78 -5.05 17.80
N LEU A 83 -6.16 -3.94 18.23
CA LEU A 83 -6.89 -2.72 18.57
C LEU A 83 -7.64 -2.16 17.36
N GLY A 84 -6.99 -2.12 16.21
CA GLY A 84 -7.59 -1.70 14.95
C GLY A 84 -8.77 -2.59 14.55
N PHE A 85 -8.60 -3.91 14.64
CA PHE A 85 -9.64 -4.89 14.35
C PHE A 85 -10.88 -4.69 15.24
N ILE A 86 -10.70 -4.58 16.56
CA ILE A 86 -11.79 -4.37 17.52
C ILE A 86 -12.53 -3.06 17.20
N ASN A 87 -11.79 -1.98 16.94
CA ASN A 87 -12.38 -0.69 16.61
C ASN A 87 -13.19 -0.74 15.32
N ALA A 88 -12.66 -1.38 14.28
CA ALA A 88 -13.35 -1.55 13.01
C ALA A 88 -14.62 -2.40 13.16
N ALA A 89 -14.54 -3.52 13.89
CA ALA A 89 -15.67 -4.40 14.16
C ALA A 89 -16.79 -3.69 14.97
N GLN A 90 -16.41 -2.73 15.82
CA GLN A 90 -17.34 -1.88 16.57
C GLN A 90 -17.83 -0.65 15.78
N GLY A 91 -17.40 -0.49 14.53
CA GLY A 91 -17.82 0.63 13.68
C GLY A 91 -17.23 1.98 14.08
N ARG A 92 -16.09 2.00 14.78
CA ARG A 92 -15.48 3.21 15.33
C ARG A 92 -14.30 3.67 14.48
N TYR A 93 -14.32 4.93 14.04
CA TYR A 93 -13.14 5.62 13.50
C TYR A 93 -12.14 5.91 14.62
N ALA A 94 -11.40 4.89 15.02
CA ALA A 94 -10.38 5.01 16.04
C ALA A 94 -9.01 4.68 15.45
N ASP A 95 -8.08 5.58 15.75
CA ASP A 95 -6.68 5.45 15.37
C ASP A 95 -6.01 4.40 16.24
N VAL A 96 -5.25 3.51 15.62
CA VAL A 96 -4.29 2.69 16.36
C VAL A 96 -3.18 3.62 16.87
N PRO A 97 -2.81 3.57 18.16
CA PRO A 97 -1.76 4.41 18.72
C PRO A 97 -0.45 4.28 17.90
N PHE A 98 0.26 5.39 17.73
CA PHE A 98 1.47 5.55 16.87
C PHE A 98 1.23 5.41 15.36
N VAL A 99 0.19 4.73 14.91
CA VAL A 99 -0.12 4.51 13.48
C VAL A 99 -1.13 5.52 12.95
N GLY A 100 -2.09 5.96 13.77
CA GLY A 100 -3.08 6.96 13.37
C GLY A 100 -2.46 8.28 12.95
N ASP A 101 -1.48 8.77 13.71
CA ASP A 101 -0.76 10.00 13.36
C ASP A 101 0.10 9.83 12.09
N LEU A 102 0.63 8.63 11.84
CA LEU A 102 1.40 8.32 10.62
C LEU A 102 0.48 8.20 9.39
N ALA A 103 -0.70 7.58 9.56
CA ALA A 103 -1.74 7.47 8.53
C ALA A 103 -2.35 8.83 8.17
N LYS A 104 -2.43 9.73 9.15
CA LYS A 104 -2.92 11.11 9.00
C LYS A 104 -1.82 12.10 8.59
N GLY A 105 -0.56 11.65 8.47
CA GLY A 105 0.58 12.49 8.08
C GLY A 105 1.07 13.48 9.14
N LYS A 106 0.61 13.37 10.40
CA LYS A 106 1.07 14.19 11.54
C LYS A 106 2.41 13.72 12.10
N LEU A 107 2.71 12.42 11.99
CA LEU A 107 4.05 11.86 12.20
C LEU A 107 4.69 11.65 10.83
N SER A 108 5.70 12.46 10.49
CA SER A 108 6.41 12.32 9.22
C SER A 108 7.35 11.12 9.28
N MET A 109 7.30 10.25 8.27
CA MET A 109 8.24 9.13 8.11
C MET A 109 9.70 9.58 8.24
N GLY A 110 10.02 10.83 7.86
CA GLY A 110 11.38 11.39 7.99
C GLY A 110 11.86 11.58 9.43
N GLN A 111 10.97 11.86 10.39
CA GLN A 111 11.34 12.00 11.80
C GLN A 111 11.57 10.64 12.48
N LEU A 112 10.83 9.60 12.08
CA LEU A 112 11.04 8.23 12.55
C LEU A 112 12.34 7.64 11.97
N PHE A 113 12.66 7.99 10.73
CA PHE A 113 13.87 7.56 10.00
C PHE A 113 15.15 8.25 10.52
N SER A 114 15.06 9.50 10.98
CA SER A 114 16.23 10.24 11.48
C SER A 114 16.63 9.84 12.90
N MET A 115 15.68 9.37 13.73
CA MET A 115 16.00 8.82 15.06
C MET A 115 16.64 7.41 15.02
N THR A 116 16.70 6.75 13.85
CA THR A 116 17.41 5.47 13.61
C THR A 116 18.59 5.60 12.62
N GLY A 117 19.06 6.83 12.36
CA GLY A 117 19.85 7.19 11.18
C GLY A 117 21.28 6.63 11.07
N ALA A 118 21.42 5.51 10.33
CA ALA A 118 22.58 5.21 9.46
C ALA A 118 22.27 4.08 8.44
N GLY A 119 21.33 3.17 8.74
CA GLY A 119 21.10 1.95 7.94
C GLY A 119 20.22 2.12 6.71
N LEU A 120 19.20 2.97 6.77
CA LEU A 120 18.16 2.99 5.73
C LEU A 120 18.51 3.73 4.44
N GLY A 121 19.39 4.76 4.49
CA GLY A 121 19.87 5.42 3.27
C GLY A 121 20.54 4.43 2.32
N LYS A 122 21.30 3.47 2.86
CA LYS A 122 21.97 2.42 2.08
C LYS A 122 20.98 1.43 1.48
N ILE A 123 19.90 1.12 2.18
CA ILE A 123 18.86 0.20 1.71
C ILE A 123 18.04 0.85 0.59
N TRP A 124 17.70 2.13 0.74
CA TRP A 124 17.01 2.89 -0.32
C TRP A 124 17.86 3.02 -1.58
N ASP A 125 19.14 3.32 -1.43
CA ASP A 125 20.07 3.40 -2.56
C ASP A 125 20.25 2.05 -3.25
N SER A 126 20.31 0.95 -2.48
CA SER A 126 20.45 -0.40 -3.04
C SER A 126 19.19 -0.83 -3.79
N PHE A 127 18.00 -0.55 -3.23
CA PHE A 127 16.72 -0.83 -3.86
C PHE A 127 16.50 0.00 -5.13
N SER A 128 16.74 1.31 -5.07
CA SER A 128 16.63 2.22 -6.21
C SER A 128 17.58 1.83 -7.34
N LYS A 129 18.83 1.47 -7.02
CA LYS A 129 19.80 0.98 -8.03
C LYS A 129 19.37 -0.33 -8.67
N ALA A 130 18.82 -1.27 -7.90
CA ALA A 130 18.30 -2.52 -8.45
C ALA A 130 17.09 -2.28 -9.38
N PHE A 131 16.18 -1.40 -9.00
CA PHE A 131 14.97 -1.09 -9.79
C PHE A 131 15.28 -0.29 -11.06
N LYS A 132 16.26 0.61 -11.00
CA LYS A 132 16.68 1.45 -12.14
C LYS A 132 17.48 0.65 -13.18
N ARG A 133 18.02 -0.51 -12.81
CA ARG A 133 18.72 -1.44 -13.71
C ARG A 133 17.76 -2.16 -14.65
N GLY A 134 16.56 -2.53 -14.21
CA GLY A 134 15.56 -3.21 -15.06
C GLY A 134 14.85 -2.33 -16.09
N LYS A 135 15.08 -1.00 -16.09
CA LYS A 135 14.44 -0.05 -17.02
C LYS A 135 15.31 0.30 -18.23
N LYS A 136 16.58 -0.12 -18.27
CA LYS A 136 17.54 0.32 -19.31
C LYS A 136 17.60 -0.59 -20.55
N ASP A 137 16.96 -1.75 -20.50
CA ASP A 137 17.14 -2.81 -21.50
C ASP A 137 16.06 -2.79 -22.61
N THR A 138 15.07 -1.89 -22.53
CA THR A 138 13.91 -1.83 -23.44
C THR A 138 13.84 -0.59 -24.34
N VAL A 139 14.88 0.25 -24.37
CA VAL A 139 14.91 1.45 -25.22
C VAL A 139 16.25 1.53 -25.96
N SER A 140 16.51 0.57 -26.84
CA SER A 140 17.49 0.71 -27.93
C SER A 140 17.21 -0.32 -29.04
N ASP A 141 15.95 -0.47 -29.44
CA ASP A 141 15.62 -1.06 -30.73
C ASP A 141 14.41 -0.31 -31.30
N ASP A 142 14.46 -0.03 -32.59
CA ASP A 142 13.49 0.71 -33.42
C ASP A 142 13.67 2.24 -33.51
N LYS A 143 14.45 2.65 -34.53
CA LYS A 143 13.97 3.64 -35.49
C LYS A 143 14.31 3.20 -36.92
N THR A 144 13.29 2.68 -37.57
CA THR A 144 13.19 2.38 -39.00
C THR A 144 13.13 3.66 -39.85
N LYS A 145 13.80 3.72 -41.03
CA LYS A 145 13.24 4.27 -42.30
C LYS A 145 14.21 4.15 -43.51
N PRO A 146 13.71 4.21 -44.78
CA PRO A 146 14.09 3.29 -45.86
C PRO A 146 14.57 3.96 -47.17
N SER A 147 14.82 3.10 -48.16
CA SER A 147 14.96 3.29 -49.62
C SER A 147 16.30 3.75 -50.20
N GLU A 148 16.93 2.87 -50.99
CA GLU A 148 17.40 3.07 -52.39
C GLU A 148 18.24 1.82 -52.79
N SER A 149 17.70 0.88 -53.57
CA SER A 149 17.86 0.79 -55.02
C SER A 149 19.31 0.83 -55.52
N SER A 150 19.93 -0.33 -55.79
CA SER A 150 20.68 -0.53 -57.05
C SER A 150 20.99 -2.00 -57.34
N SER A 151 20.86 -2.29 -58.63
CA SER A 151 20.98 -3.52 -59.40
C SER A 151 22.27 -4.34 -59.25
N THR A 152 22.18 -5.67 -59.39
CA THR A 152 22.82 -6.45 -60.49
C THR A 152 22.34 -7.93 -60.51
N PRO A 153 22.19 -8.56 -61.70
CA PRO A 153 21.65 -9.93 -61.86
C PRO A 153 22.73 -11.04 -61.75
N PRO A 154 22.35 -12.32 -61.58
CA PRO A 154 23.28 -13.42 -61.31
C PRO A 154 23.83 -14.08 -62.57
N PRO A 155 25.11 -14.50 -62.57
CA PRO A 155 25.47 -15.80 -63.16
C PRO A 155 26.65 -16.46 -62.41
N SER A 156 26.97 -17.75 -62.45
CA SER A 156 26.40 -19.01 -62.90
C SER A 156 27.35 -20.08 -62.35
N LEU A 157 26.85 -21.30 -62.08
CA LEU A 157 27.67 -22.49 -61.77
C LEU A 157 28.77 -22.75 -62.82
N PRO A 158 29.84 -23.44 -62.43
CA PRO A 158 30.20 -24.63 -63.21
C PRO A 158 30.50 -25.89 -62.36
N ALA A 159 30.00 -27.00 -62.91
CA ALA A 159 30.39 -28.43 -62.88
C ALA A 159 31.03 -29.04 -61.62
#